data_AF-A0A9E5HZH1-F1
#
_entry.id   AF-A0A9E5HZH1-F1
#
_cell.length_a   1.000
_cell.length_b   1.000
_cell.length_c   1.000
_cell.angle_alpha   90.00
_cell.angle_beta   90.00
_cell.angle_gamma   90.00
#
_symmetry.space_group_name_H-M   'P 1'
#
loop_
_entity.id
_entity.type
_entity.pdbx_description
1 polymer ?
#
loop_
_entity_poly.entity_id
_entity_poly.type
_entity_poly.pdbx_seq_one_letter_code
_entity_poly.pdbx_strand_id
1 'polypeptide(L)'
;MGYLLRPFQLLPFKEPSATLFQLMGFCVEAGQRFAAIADIQVGDGNQQAAVGTTIALLERGSRVMSAIHKRCYYSMRTEFRLLHKIFATYLPPVYPYAVYGGDRFVKLTDFDDRVDVIPVADPNVFSLAQRVTLANETLKIAISAPEIHDIREAYRRVYQALGTQNIEELLKPEPLKIPKDPAIENMEALQMKMPTAFPEQDHDAHITAHSLFIKTRMVQINPAVYALLQGHISEHISQKASQEVVEAMAMNPQDVMLSKTNPQMFTVKMNGAIAQRTVELTAQLQQAEAAGEQQVDPLVALKQRELDLKAMDLQIKQNNTLTDNALNASQFKVDTLMKQQEIQIKDRQSNDRL
;
A
#
# COMPACT_ATOMS: atom_id res chain seq x y z
N MET A 1 54.94 89.45 -3.46
CA MET A 1 53.48 89.27 -3.54
C MET A 1 53.16 88.87 -4.97
N GLY A 2 52.64 87.66 -5.20
CA GLY A 2 52.16 87.26 -6.54
C GLY A 2 52.40 85.81 -6.93
N TYR A 3 51.37 84.98 -6.70
CA TYR A 3 50.99 83.82 -7.52
C TYR A 3 51.72 82.47 -7.34
N LEU A 4 51.55 81.86 -6.16
CA LEU A 4 51.56 80.40 -5.97
C LEU A 4 50.12 79.83 -6.08
N LEU A 5 49.46 80.01 -7.22
CA LEU A 5 48.09 79.49 -7.43
C LEU A 5 47.95 78.84 -8.80
N ARG A 6 48.39 77.57 -8.88
CA ARG A 6 47.91 76.46 -9.74
C ARG A 6 48.98 75.35 -9.64
N PRO A 7 48.69 74.15 -9.09
CA PRO A 7 47.65 73.27 -9.62
C PRO A 7 46.97 72.40 -8.55
N PHE A 8 45.84 72.84 -7.98
CA PHE A 8 44.92 71.92 -7.30
C PHE A 8 43.65 71.84 -8.12
N GLN A 9 43.73 71.11 -9.23
CA GLN A 9 42.51 70.70 -9.93
C GLN A 9 41.90 69.56 -9.12
N LEU A 10 40.86 69.87 -8.34
CA LEU A 10 40.01 68.84 -7.73
C LEU A 10 39.53 67.94 -8.87
N LEU A 11 39.96 66.67 -8.84
CA LEU A 11 39.49 65.67 -9.79
C LEU A 11 37.95 65.67 -9.75
N PRO A 12 37.26 65.70 -10.90
CA PRO A 12 35.80 65.81 -10.93
C PRO A 12 35.16 64.47 -10.56
N PHE A 13 35.23 64.09 -9.30
CA PHE A 13 34.45 62.99 -8.77
C PHE A 13 33.02 63.50 -8.58
N LYS A 14 32.09 63.01 -9.40
CA LYS A 14 30.67 63.19 -9.14
C LYS A 14 30.31 62.42 -7.86
N GLU A 15 29.45 63.01 -7.03
CA GLU A 15 28.82 62.32 -5.90
C GLU A 15 28.15 61.00 -6.38
N PRO A 16 27.96 60.00 -5.51
CA PRO A 16 27.32 58.75 -5.88
C PRO A 16 26.00 59.03 -6.60
N SER A 17 25.90 58.63 -7.87
CA SER A 17 24.70 58.88 -8.67
C SER A 17 23.49 58.29 -7.95
N ALA A 18 22.44 59.10 -7.76
CA ALA A 18 21.17 58.64 -7.20
C ALA A 18 20.61 57.44 -7.97
N THR A 19 20.84 57.37 -9.29
CA THR A 19 20.48 56.22 -10.13
C THR A 19 21.26 54.96 -9.76
N LEU A 20 22.55 55.10 -9.42
CA LEU A 20 23.38 53.97 -9.00
C LEU A 20 23.00 53.48 -7.61
N PHE A 21 22.62 54.39 -6.70
CA PHE A 21 22.10 54.04 -5.38
C PHE A 21 20.74 53.33 -5.48
N GLN A 22 19.84 53.79 -6.36
CA GLN A 22 18.58 53.11 -6.67
C GLN A 22 18.79 51.72 -7.27
N LEU A 23 19.75 51.57 -8.21
CA LEU A 23 20.10 50.27 -8.78
C LEU A 23 20.67 49.32 -7.73
N MET A 24 21.55 49.81 -6.85
CA MET A 24 22.08 49.03 -5.74
C MET A 24 20.97 48.59 -4.78
N GLY A 25 20.03 49.49 -4.44
CA GLY A 25 18.85 49.14 -3.63
C GLY A 25 18.00 48.04 -4.27
N PHE A 26 17.74 48.15 -5.58
CA PHE A 26 17.04 47.09 -6.34
C PHE A 26 17.80 45.76 -6.31
N CYS A 27 19.12 45.76 -6.51
CA CYS A 27 19.93 44.56 -6.44
C CYS A 27 19.94 43.91 -5.05
N VAL A 28 20.02 44.72 -3.98
CA VAL A 28 19.96 44.23 -2.59
C VAL A 28 18.59 43.62 -2.29
N GLU A 29 17.50 44.29 -2.69
CA GLU A 29 16.15 43.77 -2.49
C GLU A 29 15.91 42.48 -3.29
N ALA A 30 16.37 42.42 -4.54
CA ALA A 30 16.31 41.21 -5.35
C ALA A 30 17.14 40.06 -4.73
N GLY A 31 18.32 40.36 -4.20
CA GLY A 31 19.18 39.41 -3.49
C GLY A 31 18.56 38.88 -2.20
N GLN A 32 17.94 39.74 -1.39
CA GLN A 32 17.22 39.35 -0.19
C GLN A 32 16.01 38.46 -0.51
N ARG A 33 15.22 38.81 -1.53
CA ARG A 33 14.09 37.99 -1.98
C ARG A 33 14.54 36.62 -2.49
N PHE A 34 15.70 36.54 -3.16
CA PHE A 34 16.27 35.28 -3.59
C PHE A 34 16.79 34.43 -2.42
N ALA A 35 17.49 35.05 -1.46
CA ALA A 35 17.99 34.37 -0.26
C ALA A 35 16.85 33.84 0.63
N ALA A 36 15.75 34.58 0.76
CA ALA A 36 14.58 34.18 1.53
C ALA A 36 13.85 32.94 0.95
N ILE A 37 14.13 32.54 -0.28
CA ILE A 37 13.63 31.27 -0.85
C ILE A 37 14.33 30.06 -0.21
N ALA A 38 15.54 30.21 0.33
CA ALA A 38 16.21 29.13 1.07
C ALA A 38 15.57 28.90 2.46
N ASP A 39 14.96 29.93 3.05
CA ASP A 39 14.27 29.90 4.34
C ASP A 39 12.77 29.57 4.21
N ILE A 40 12.38 28.76 3.20
CA ILE A 40 11.03 28.18 3.21
C ILE A 40 11.00 27.26 4.44
N GLN A 41 10.30 27.69 5.50
CA GLN A 41 9.99 26.90 6.69
C GLN A 41 9.15 25.67 6.30
N VAL A 42 9.80 24.67 5.72
CA VAL A 42 9.28 23.33 5.51
C VAL A 42 9.40 22.60 6.84
N GLY A 43 8.57 22.96 7.82
CA GLY A 43 8.59 22.27 9.12
C GLY A 43 7.95 23.01 10.29
N ASP A 44 7.77 24.33 10.21
CA ASP A 44 7.24 25.14 11.33
C ASP A 44 5.77 25.53 11.15
N GLY A 45 5.11 24.97 10.12
CA GLY A 45 3.67 25.08 9.92
C GLY A 45 2.94 24.10 10.82
N ASN A 46 1.93 24.61 11.54
CA ASN A 46 1.03 23.84 12.42
C ASN A 46 0.75 22.42 11.85
N GLN A 47 1.14 21.37 12.58
CA GLN A 47 0.98 19.96 12.16
C GLN A 47 -0.51 19.55 11.96
N GLN A 48 -1.44 20.44 12.32
CA GLN A 48 -2.89 20.31 12.11
C GLN A 48 -3.41 21.03 10.86
N ALA A 49 -2.55 21.71 10.08
CA ALA A 49 -2.97 22.34 8.83
C ALA A 49 -3.39 21.27 7.81
N ALA A 50 -4.48 21.55 7.08
CA ALA A 50 -4.96 20.65 6.03
C ALA A 50 -3.84 20.39 5.01
N VAL A 51 -3.65 19.12 4.65
CA VAL A 51 -2.55 18.65 3.81
C VAL A 51 -2.49 19.38 2.46
N GLY A 52 -3.64 19.77 1.91
CA GLY A 52 -3.71 20.57 0.69
C GLY A 52 -3.07 21.96 0.82
N THR A 53 -3.20 22.61 1.98
CA THR A 53 -2.56 23.90 2.26
C THR A 53 -1.05 23.73 2.40
N THR A 54 -0.60 22.64 3.04
CA THR A 54 0.82 22.30 3.17
C THR A 54 1.46 21.98 1.82
N ILE A 55 0.79 21.18 0.98
CA ILE A 55 1.25 20.87 -0.37
C ILE A 55 1.28 22.13 -1.23
N ALA A 56 0.28 23.00 -1.15
CA ALA A 56 0.25 24.25 -1.91
C ALA A 56 1.37 25.23 -1.50
N LEU A 57 1.70 25.31 -0.21
CA LEU A 57 2.84 26.08 0.30
C LEU A 57 4.17 25.51 -0.21
N LEU A 58 4.33 24.18 -0.13
CA LEU A 58 5.50 23.48 -0.66
C LEU A 58 5.64 23.67 -2.17
N GLU A 59 4.54 23.59 -2.92
CA GLU A 59 4.54 23.77 -4.37
C GLU A 59 4.93 25.20 -4.73
N ARG A 60 4.38 26.22 -4.05
CA ARG A 60 4.70 27.63 -4.32
C ARG A 60 6.15 27.97 -4.02
N GLY A 61 6.68 27.49 -2.89
CA GLY A 61 8.07 27.71 -2.50
C GLY A 61 9.07 26.98 -3.42
N SER A 62 8.69 25.82 -3.93
CA SER A 62 9.60 24.97 -4.72
C SER A 62 9.64 25.24 -6.22
N ARG A 63 8.83 26.15 -6.77
CA ARG A 63 8.82 26.43 -8.22
C ARG A 63 10.19 26.82 -8.76
N VAL A 64 10.92 27.66 -8.03
CA VAL A 64 12.27 28.11 -8.42
C VAL A 64 13.28 26.97 -8.33
N MET A 65 13.30 26.23 -7.22
CA MET A 65 14.20 25.09 -7.03
C MET A 65 13.92 23.96 -8.04
N SER A 66 12.64 23.68 -8.33
CA SER A 66 12.24 22.70 -9.34
C SER A 66 12.70 23.11 -10.74
N ALA A 67 12.62 24.41 -11.08
CA ALA A 67 13.13 24.91 -12.36
C ALA A 67 14.67 24.77 -12.45
N ILE A 68 15.40 25.05 -11.37
CA ILE A 68 16.86 24.83 -11.31
C ILE A 68 17.16 23.34 -11.47
N HIS A 69 16.50 22.47 -10.72
CA HIS A 69 16.70 21.02 -10.79
C HIS A 69 16.41 20.48 -12.20
N LYS A 70 15.31 20.90 -12.84
CA LYS A 70 14.98 20.54 -14.23
C LYS A 70 16.08 20.95 -15.22
N ARG A 71 16.67 22.14 -15.06
CA ARG A 71 17.77 22.62 -15.90
C ARG A 71 19.05 21.83 -15.66
N CYS A 72 19.40 21.55 -14.41
CA CYS A 72 20.54 20.69 -14.06
C CYS A 72 20.35 19.27 -14.60
N TYR A 73 19.17 18.69 -14.44
CA TYR A 73 18.81 17.38 -14.98
C TYR A 73 18.96 17.33 -16.51
N TYR A 74 18.45 18.35 -17.21
CA TYR A 74 18.60 18.45 -18.67
C TYR A 74 20.07 18.59 -19.10
N SER A 75 20.84 19.42 -18.39
CA SER A 75 22.28 19.58 -18.62
C SER A 75 23.02 18.25 -18.42
N MET A 76 22.73 17.55 -17.32
CA MET A 76 23.37 16.29 -16.96
C MET A 76 22.99 15.15 -17.92
N ARG A 77 21.73 15.11 -18.39
CA ARG A 77 21.30 14.20 -19.46
C ARG A 77 22.08 14.44 -20.75
N THR A 78 22.29 15.70 -21.11
CA THR A 78 23.08 16.06 -22.30
C THR A 78 24.54 15.64 -22.12
N GLU A 79 25.11 15.89 -20.95
CA GLU A 79 26.48 15.52 -20.60
C GLU A 79 26.70 14.00 -20.66
N PHE A 80 25.81 13.19 -20.06
CA PHE A 80 25.96 11.72 -20.12
C PHE A 80 25.82 11.16 -21.53
N ARG A 81 25.00 11.78 -22.38
CA ARG A 81 24.92 11.40 -23.80
C ARG A 81 26.19 11.76 -24.57
N LEU A 82 26.82 12.90 -24.25
CA LEU A 82 28.11 13.27 -24.83
C LEU A 82 29.20 12.30 -24.37
N LEU A 83 29.25 11.96 -23.08
CA LEU A 83 30.19 10.97 -22.54
C LEU A 83 30.01 9.60 -23.19
N HIS A 84 28.77 9.12 -23.34
CA HIS A 84 28.48 7.87 -24.07
C HIS A 84 29.05 7.90 -25.49
N LYS A 85 28.84 8.99 -26.24
CA LYS A 85 29.40 9.15 -27.61
C LYS A 85 30.93 9.17 -27.63
N ILE A 86 31.55 9.87 -26.67
CA ILE A 86 33.01 9.94 -26.56
C ILE A 86 33.58 8.55 -26.25
N PHE A 87 32.97 7.80 -25.32
CA PHE A 87 33.39 6.43 -25.03
C PHE A 87 33.18 5.50 -26.22
N ALA A 88 32.07 5.60 -26.95
CA ALA A 88 31.86 4.83 -28.17
C ALA A 88 32.91 5.12 -29.27
N THR A 89 33.45 6.35 -29.33
CA THR A 89 34.37 6.77 -30.40
C THR A 89 35.85 6.53 -30.06
N TYR A 90 36.24 6.74 -28.80
CA TYR A 90 37.65 6.83 -28.41
C TYR A 90 38.13 5.71 -27.48
N LEU A 91 37.23 4.84 -26.99
CA LEU A 91 37.67 3.75 -26.11
C LEU A 91 38.38 2.66 -26.93
N PRO A 92 39.64 2.31 -26.61
CA PRO A 92 40.32 1.24 -27.32
C PRO A 92 39.61 -0.11 -27.06
N PRO A 93 39.60 -1.05 -28.03
CA PRO A 93 38.96 -2.36 -27.89
C PRO A 93 39.66 -3.31 -26.89
N VAL A 94 40.74 -2.86 -26.23
CA VAL A 94 41.58 -3.67 -25.33
C VAL A 94 41.97 -2.83 -24.09
N TYR A 95 41.90 -3.42 -22.89
CA TYR A 95 42.12 -2.73 -21.61
C TYR A 95 43.51 -3.02 -20.99
N PRO A 96 44.21 -2.03 -20.37
CA PRO A 96 45.51 -2.25 -19.75
C PRO A 96 45.57 -2.24 -18.20
N TYR A 97 44.48 -2.49 -17.45
CA TYR A 97 44.59 -2.68 -15.99
C TYR A 97 43.40 -3.38 -15.30
N ALA A 98 43.71 -3.95 -14.15
CA ALA A 98 42.92 -4.87 -13.35
C ALA A 98 42.26 -4.17 -12.14
N VAL A 99 40.92 -4.24 -11.99
CA VAL A 99 40.17 -3.73 -10.80
C VAL A 99 39.57 -4.89 -10.00
N TYR A 100 39.47 -4.76 -8.66
CA TYR A 100 39.04 -5.82 -7.73
C TYR A 100 37.51 -5.80 -7.52
N GLY A 101 36.83 -6.96 -7.65
CA GLY A 101 35.46 -7.17 -7.15
C GLY A 101 34.28 -7.16 -8.14
N GLY A 102 34.49 -7.15 -9.46
CA GLY A 102 33.41 -7.24 -10.45
C GLY A 102 33.85 -7.85 -11.77
N ASP A 103 32.89 -8.27 -12.60
CA ASP A 103 33.17 -8.76 -13.95
C ASP A 103 33.63 -7.59 -14.84
N ARG A 104 34.79 -7.75 -15.48
CA ARG A 104 35.65 -6.69 -16.01
C ARG A 104 35.42 -6.40 -17.49
N PHE A 105 34.20 -6.14 -17.91
CA PHE A 105 33.92 -5.92 -19.32
C PHE A 105 33.09 -4.67 -19.51
N VAL A 106 33.76 -3.54 -19.73
CA VAL A 106 33.18 -2.40 -20.43
C VAL A 106 33.82 -2.39 -21.81
N LYS A 107 33.18 -3.08 -22.76
CA LYS A 107 33.60 -3.14 -24.15
C LYS A 107 33.02 -1.95 -24.91
N LEU A 108 33.68 -1.57 -26.01
CA LEU A 108 33.10 -0.59 -26.95
C LEU A 108 31.72 -1.04 -27.47
N THR A 109 31.47 -2.35 -27.49
CA THR A 109 30.15 -2.95 -27.80
C THR A 109 29.05 -2.63 -26.77
N ASP A 110 29.42 -2.23 -25.55
CA ASP A 110 28.44 -1.89 -24.50
C ASP A 110 27.91 -0.45 -24.68
N PHE A 111 28.53 0.33 -25.56
CA PHE A 111 28.12 1.68 -25.96
C PHE A 111 27.64 1.70 -27.42
N ASP A 112 26.98 0.63 -27.89
CA ASP A 112 26.31 0.63 -29.19
C ASP A 112 24.93 1.34 -29.14
N ASP A 113 24.35 1.61 -30.31
CA ASP A 113 23.05 2.29 -30.44
C ASP A 113 21.85 1.53 -29.82
N ARG A 114 22.05 0.33 -29.27
CA ARG A 114 21.01 -0.48 -28.59
C ARG A 114 20.91 -0.14 -27.10
N VAL A 115 21.91 0.53 -26.51
CA VAL A 115 21.94 0.87 -25.09
C VAL A 115 21.69 2.36 -24.88
N ASP A 116 20.44 2.71 -24.53
CA ASP A 116 20.05 4.08 -24.22
C ASP A 116 20.40 4.49 -22.78
N VAL A 117 21.05 5.64 -22.62
CA VAL A 117 21.28 6.25 -21.30
C VAL A 117 20.04 7.02 -20.86
N ILE A 118 19.29 6.44 -19.92
CA ILE A 118 18.07 7.02 -19.33
C ILE A 118 18.37 7.50 -17.90
N PRO A 119 18.24 8.80 -17.60
CA PRO A 119 18.41 9.29 -16.24
C PRO A 119 17.23 8.88 -15.35
N VAL A 120 17.52 8.22 -14.22
CA VAL A 120 16.53 7.62 -13.30
C VAL A 120 15.89 8.63 -12.34
N ALA A 121 16.43 9.85 -12.21
CA ALA A 121 15.86 10.86 -11.33
C ALA A 121 14.56 11.44 -11.92
N ASP A 122 13.51 11.56 -11.09
CA ASP A 122 12.30 12.31 -11.45
C ASP A 122 12.53 13.81 -11.23
N PRO A 123 12.57 14.64 -12.30
CA PRO A 123 12.84 16.06 -12.17
C PRO A 123 11.66 16.87 -11.60
N ASN A 124 10.52 16.22 -11.30
CA ASN A 124 9.34 16.86 -10.72
C ASN A 124 9.24 16.73 -9.20
N VAL A 125 10.04 15.87 -8.56
CA VAL A 125 10.05 15.68 -7.10
C VAL A 125 11.33 16.29 -6.53
N PHE A 126 11.23 17.49 -5.96
CA PHE A 126 12.39 18.29 -5.60
C PHE A 126 12.95 18.00 -4.19
N SER A 127 12.18 17.35 -3.31
CA SER A 127 12.61 17.07 -1.93
C SER A 127 12.14 15.71 -1.41
N LEU A 128 12.94 15.13 -0.52
CA LEU A 128 12.59 13.94 0.24
C LEU A 128 11.33 14.17 1.09
N ALA A 129 11.18 15.37 1.68
CA ALA A 129 10.00 15.74 2.44
C ALA A 129 8.71 15.65 1.59
N GLN A 130 8.69 16.22 0.39
CA GLN A 130 7.53 16.12 -0.51
C GLN A 130 7.22 14.66 -0.88
N ARG A 131 8.26 13.88 -1.18
CA ARG A 131 8.10 12.45 -1.53
C ARG A 131 7.49 11.65 -0.37
N VAL A 132 7.96 11.87 0.84
CA VAL A 132 7.48 11.21 2.06
C VAL A 132 6.06 11.67 2.40
N THR A 133 5.75 12.96 2.29
CA THR A 133 4.39 13.47 2.50
C THR A 133 3.40 12.82 1.54
N LEU A 134 3.70 12.80 0.23
CA LEU A 134 2.84 12.15 -0.75
C LEU A 134 2.66 10.65 -0.46
N ALA A 135 3.75 9.94 -0.13
CA ALA A 135 3.68 8.53 0.21
C ALA A 135 2.82 8.27 1.46
N ASN A 136 2.95 9.10 2.50
CA ASN A 136 2.11 9.00 3.70
C ASN A 136 0.63 9.26 3.41
N GLU A 137 0.31 10.20 2.52
CA GLU A 137 -1.09 10.42 2.10
C GLU A 137 -1.63 9.24 1.28
N THR A 138 -0.83 8.68 0.38
CA THR A 138 -1.25 7.46 -0.34
C THR A 138 -1.52 6.29 0.62
N LEU A 139 -0.74 6.17 1.70
CA LEU A 139 -0.98 5.19 2.74
C LEU A 139 -2.27 5.47 3.50
N LYS A 140 -2.58 6.73 3.85
CA LYS A 140 -3.85 7.10 4.50
C LYS A 140 -5.06 6.77 3.62
N ILE A 141 -4.97 7.05 2.32
CA ILE A 141 -6.02 6.70 1.36
C ILE A 141 -6.18 5.18 1.30
N ALA A 142 -5.08 4.42 1.22
CA ALA A 142 -5.12 2.96 1.19
C ALA A 142 -5.76 2.38 2.47
N ILE A 143 -5.43 2.92 3.65
CA ILE A 143 -6.01 2.51 4.93
C ILE A 143 -7.50 2.86 5.02
N SER A 144 -7.95 3.94 4.37
CA SER A 144 -9.36 4.34 4.40
C SER A 144 -10.29 3.38 3.64
N ALA A 145 -9.75 2.67 2.65
CA ALA A 145 -10.47 1.66 1.88
C ALA A 145 -9.59 0.42 1.61
N PRO A 146 -9.36 -0.43 2.63
CA PRO A 146 -8.52 -1.62 2.52
C PRO A 146 -9.01 -2.63 1.49
N GLU A 147 -10.31 -2.66 1.22
CA GLU A 147 -10.93 -3.65 0.34
C GLU A 147 -10.54 -3.49 -1.13
N ILE A 148 -10.14 -2.28 -1.54
CA ILE A 148 -9.77 -1.98 -2.93
C ILE A 148 -8.30 -1.60 -3.11
N HIS A 149 -7.55 -1.43 -2.02
CA HIS A 149 -6.15 -1.00 -2.05
C HIS A 149 -5.22 -2.05 -1.44
N ASP A 150 -4.10 -2.28 -2.10
CA ASP A 150 -3.01 -3.05 -1.52
C ASP A 150 -2.23 -2.19 -0.50
N ILE A 151 -2.50 -2.46 0.77
CA ILE A 151 -1.85 -1.78 1.89
C ILE A 151 -0.36 -2.12 1.96
N ARG A 152 0.05 -3.36 1.64
CA ARG A 152 1.46 -3.79 1.69
C ARG A 152 2.29 -2.98 0.71
N GLU A 153 1.77 -2.79 -0.50
CA GLU A 153 2.41 -1.97 -1.52
C GLU A 153 2.41 -0.48 -1.15
N ALA A 154 1.35 0.03 -0.49
CA ALA A 154 1.34 1.39 0.02
C ALA A 154 2.46 1.62 1.06
N TYR A 155 2.68 0.68 1.98
CA TYR A 155 3.81 0.73 2.92
C TYR A 155 5.16 0.65 2.22
N ARG A 156 5.30 -0.21 1.20
CA ARG A 156 6.51 -0.27 0.38
C ARG A 156 6.86 1.09 -0.21
N ARG A 157 5.89 1.82 -0.76
CA ARG A 157 6.09 3.17 -1.31
C ARG A 157 6.56 4.18 -0.27
N VAL A 158 6.07 4.08 0.97
CA VAL A 158 6.57 4.91 2.08
C VAL A 158 8.03 4.59 2.40
N TYR A 159 8.39 3.31 2.50
CA TYR A 159 9.79 2.91 2.74
C TYR A 159 10.72 3.33 1.60
N GLN A 160 10.26 3.21 0.36
CA GLN A 160 10.99 3.69 -0.81
C GLN A 160 11.17 5.22 -0.79
N ALA A 161 10.15 5.96 -0.36
CA ALA A 161 10.22 7.41 -0.22
C ALA A 161 11.21 7.85 0.86
N LEU A 162 11.31 7.07 1.95
CA LEU A 162 12.28 7.27 3.04
C LEU A 162 13.72 6.87 2.65
N GLY A 163 13.90 6.15 1.53
CA GLY A 163 15.21 5.69 1.07
C GLY A 163 15.69 4.40 1.75
N THR A 164 14.78 3.65 2.38
CA THR A 164 15.11 2.36 3.00
C THR A 164 15.57 1.37 1.93
N GLN A 165 16.75 0.77 2.13
CA GLN A 165 17.25 -0.32 1.29
C GLN A 165 16.66 -1.66 1.77
N ASN A 166 16.63 -2.67 0.89
CA ASN A 166 16.13 -4.02 1.20
C ASN A 166 14.71 -4.05 1.81
N ILE A 167 13.77 -3.33 1.19
CA ILE A 167 12.38 -3.23 1.70
C ILE A 167 11.71 -4.60 1.83
N GLU A 168 12.05 -5.56 0.96
CA GLU A 168 11.52 -6.93 1.00
C GLU A 168 11.92 -7.69 2.27
N GLU A 169 13.06 -7.38 2.88
CA GLU A 169 13.51 -8.04 4.12
C GLU A 169 12.75 -7.51 5.34
N LEU A 170 12.24 -6.28 5.25
CA LEU A 170 11.47 -5.64 6.31
C LEU A 170 10.00 -6.08 6.29
N LEU A 171 9.43 -6.24 5.10
CA LEU A 171 8.05 -6.68 4.93
C LEU A 171 7.98 -8.20 5.14
N LYS A 172 7.04 -8.65 5.98
CA LYS A 172 6.74 -10.08 6.05
C LYS A 172 6.41 -10.58 4.63
N PRO A 173 6.98 -11.72 4.19
CA PRO A 173 6.63 -12.29 2.91
C PRO A 173 5.15 -12.62 2.91
N GLU A 174 4.50 -12.42 1.75
CA GLU A 174 3.15 -12.90 1.59
C GLU A 174 3.13 -14.42 1.80
N PRO A 175 2.18 -14.93 2.61
CA PRO A 175 2.08 -16.36 2.81
C PRO A 175 1.81 -17.02 1.47
N LEU A 176 2.69 -17.94 1.07
CA LEU A 176 2.47 -18.74 -0.11
C LEU A 176 1.19 -19.55 0.08
N LYS A 177 0.25 -19.38 -0.83
CA LYS A 177 -0.95 -20.20 -0.89
C LYS A 177 -0.51 -21.57 -1.43
N ILE A 178 -0.37 -22.52 -0.53
CA ILE A 178 -0.06 -23.92 -0.83
C ILE A 178 -1.29 -24.77 -0.58
N PRO A 179 -1.48 -25.88 -1.33
CA PRO A 179 -2.51 -26.87 -1.01
C PRO A 179 -2.32 -27.38 0.41
N LYS A 180 -3.38 -27.35 1.21
CA LYS A 180 -3.39 -27.85 2.59
C LYS A 180 -4.36 -29.02 2.71
N ASP A 181 -4.25 -29.72 3.84
CA ASP A 181 -5.18 -30.79 4.20
C ASP A 181 -6.50 -30.20 4.71
N PRO A 182 -7.67 -30.84 4.43
CA PRO A 182 -8.98 -30.35 4.86
C PRO A 182 -9.08 -30.08 6.36
N ALA A 183 -8.35 -30.84 7.21
CA ALA A 183 -8.37 -30.62 8.66
C ALA A 183 -7.70 -29.30 9.06
N ILE A 184 -6.61 -28.93 8.36
CA ILE A 184 -5.93 -27.65 8.58
C ILE A 184 -6.82 -26.51 8.09
N GLU A 185 -7.45 -26.67 6.93
CA GLU A 185 -8.38 -25.67 6.38
C GLU A 185 -9.60 -25.48 7.29
N ASN A 186 -10.14 -26.55 7.90
CA ASN A 186 -11.20 -26.47 8.91
C ASN A 186 -10.76 -25.68 10.15
N MET A 187 -9.55 -25.90 10.64
CA MET A 187 -8.98 -25.13 11.75
C MET A 187 -8.79 -23.66 11.37
N GLU A 188 -8.29 -23.37 10.17
CA GLU A 188 -8.09 -22.00 9.67
C GLU A 188 -9.41 -21.28 9.43
N ALA A 189 -10.45 -22.00 8.98
CA ALA A 189 -11.81 -21.49 8.85
C ALA A 189 -12.39 -21.03 10.20
N LEU A 190 -12.13 -21.77 11.29
CA LEU A 190 -12.51 -21.34 12.64
C LEU A 190 -11.78 -20.05 13.08
N GLN A 191 -10.62 -19.77 12.51
CA GLN A 191 -9.88 -18.52 12.70
C GLN A 191 -10.32 -17.42 11.73
N MET A 192 -11.42 -17.61 10.99
CA MET A 192 -11.92 -16.70 9.97
C MET A 192 -10.93 -16.44 8.83
N LYS A 193 -9.99 -17.36 8.61
CA LYS A 193 -9.11 -17.33 7.44
C LYS A 193 -9.80 -18.04 6.29
N MET A 194 -9.86 -17.39 5.14
CA MET A 194 -10.45 -17.95 3.93
C MET A 194 -9.48 -18.99 3.33
N PRO A 195 -9.85 -20.28 3.30
CA PRO A 195 -9.10 -21.29 2.56
C PRO A 195 -9.24 -21.06 1.05
N THR A 196 -8.40 -21.71 0.26
CA THR A 196 -8.39 -21.60 -1.20
C THR A 196 -8.19 -22.98 -1.81
N ALA A 197 -9.05 -23.38 -2.73
CA ALA A 197 -8.97 -24.68 -3.38
C ALA A 197 -7.96 -24.67 -4.56
N PHE A 198 -7.26 -25.79 -4.74
CA PHE A 198 -6.25 -25.96 -5.78
C PHE A 198 -6.60 -27.08 -6.74
N PRO A 199 -6.24 -26.99 -8.04
CA PRO A 199 -6.50 -28.04 -9.02
C PRO A 199 -5.77 -29.37 -8.76
N GLU A 200 -4.78 -29.45 -7.88
CA GLU A 200 -4.09 -30.72 -7.61
C GLU A 200 -4.75 -31.54 -6.49
N GLN A 201 -5.70 -30.95 -5.76
CA GLN A 201 -6.34 -31.59 -4.60
C GLN A 201 -7.41 -32.59 -5.04
N ASP A 202 -7.63 -33.61 -4.20
CA ASP A 202 -8.82 -34.46 -4.32
C ASP A 202 -10.05 -33.67 -3.84
N HIS A 203 -10.81 -33.16 -4.80
CA HIS A 203 -11.99 -32.34 -4.54
C HIS A 203 -13.11 -33.13 -3.87
N ASP A 204 -13.28 -34.43 -4.17
CA ASP A 204 -14.35 -35.24 -3.56
C ASP A 204 -14.09 -35.51 -2.09
N ALA A 205 -12.84 -35.81 -1.75
CA ALA A 205 -12.42 -35.94 -0.36
C ALA A 205 -12.56 -34.63 0.43
N HIS A 206 -12.16 -33.49 -0.16
CA HIS A 206 -12.31 -32.17 0.48
C HIS A 206 -13.78 -31.80 0.70
N ILE A 207 -14.62 -31.92 -0.34
CA ILE A 207 -16.06 -31.64 -0.23
C ILE A 207 -16.66 -32.47 0.90
N THR A 208 -16.38 -33.77 0.94
CA THR A 208 -16.89 -34.66 1.98
C THR A 208 -16.41 -34.25 3.38
N ALA A 209 -15.11 -33.97 3.53
CA ALA A 209 -14.52 -33.58 4.81
C ALA A 209 -15.12 -32.28 5.35
N HIS A 210 -15.28 -31.25 4.50
CA HIS A 210 -15.90 -29.99 4.88
C HIS A 210 -17.39 -30.12 5.14
N SER A 211 -18.14 -30.89 4.33
CA SER A 211 -19.58 -31.14 4.56
C SER A 211 -19.84 -31.84 5.89
N LEU A 212 -18.95 -32.76 6.31
CA LEU A 212 -19.03 -33.38 7.64
C LEU A 212 -18.67 -32.40 8.75
N PHE A 213 -17.65 -31.57 8.55
CA PHE A 213 -17.24 -30.58 9.54
C PHE A 213 -18.29 -29.47 9.75
N ILE A 214 -18.98 -29.04 8.68
CA ILE A 214 -20.09 -28.09 8.75
C ILE A 214 -21.22 -28.59 9.64
N LYS A 215 -21.47 -29.90 9.68
CA LYS A 215 -22.49 -30.52 10.56
C LYS A 215 -22.10 -30.51 12.04
N THR A 216 -20.85 -30.20 12.38
CA THR A 216 -20.43 -30.12 13.77
C THR A 216 -21.09 -28.93 14.48
N ARG A 217 -21.38 -29.11 15.77
CA ARG A 217 -22.08 -28.11 16.57
C ARG A 217 -21.40 -26.74 16.55
N MET A 218 -20.08 -26.71 16.60
CA MET A 218 -19.31 -25.45 16.66
C MET A 218 -19.48 -24.62 15.39
N VAL A 219 -19.60 -25.25 14.22
CA VAL A 219 -19.82 -24.55 12.95
C VAL A 219 -21.30 -24.17 12.79
N GLN A 220 -22.23 -25.05 13.19
CA GLN A 220 -23.67 -24.77 13.12
C GLN A 220 -24.11 -23.52 13.90
N ILE A 221 -23.47 -23.25 15.04
CA ILE A 221 -23.76 -22.04 15.84
C ILE A 221 -23.00 -20.80 15.36
N ASN A 222 -22.11 -20.93 14.37
CA ASN A 222 -21.31 -19.84 13.83
C ASN A 222 -21.61 -19.64 12.33
N PRO A 223 -22.60 -18.78 12.00
CA PRO A 223 -23.00 -18.53 10.61
C PRO A 223 -21.86 -18.05 9.71
N ALA A 224 -20.88 -17.34 10.27
CA ALA A 224 -19.76 -16.80 9.49
C ALA A 224 -18.81 -17.91 9.02
N VAL A 225 -18.49 -18.87 9.90
CA VAL A 225 -17.67 -20.05 9.55
C VAL A 225 -18.44 -20.98 8.62
N TYR A 226 -19.75 -21.15 8.85
CA TYR A 226 -20.61 -21.91 7.94
C TYR A 226 -20.56 -21.36 6.52
N ALA A 227 -20.78 -20.04 6.35
CA ALA A 227 -20.76 -19.40 5.04
C ALA A 227 -19.38 -19.50 4.35
N LEU A 228 -18.31 -19.36 5.13
CA LEU A 228 -16.94 -19.49 4.64
C LEU A 228 -16.65 -20.90 4.11
N LEU A 229 -17.00 -21.94 4.87
CA LEU A 229 -16.80 -23.33 4.45
C LEU A 229 -17.71 -23.70 3.28
N GLN A 230 -18.95 -23.20 3.24
CA GLN A 230 -19.83 -23.41 2.09
C GLN A 230 -19.27 -22.76 0.82
N GLY A 231 -18.69 -21.56 0.95
CA GLY A 231 -17.97 -20.90 -0.14
C GLY A 231 -16.79 -21.73 -0.64
N HIS A 232 -16.02 -22.32 0.27
CA HIS A 232 -14.89 -23.18 -0.05
C HIS A 232 -15.30 -24.49 -0.73
N ILE A 233 -16.37 -25.15 -0.24
CA ILE A 233 -16.97 -26.32 -0.92
C ILE A 233 -17.38 -25.96 -2.35
N SER A 234 -17.96 -24.77 -2.54
CA SER A 234 -18.35 -24.29 -3.87
C SER A 234 -17.14 -24.07 -4.78
N GLU A 235 -15.99 -23.65 -4.23
CA GLU A 235 -14.73 -23.56 -4.96
C GLU A 235 -14.23 -24.94 -5.41
N HIS A 236 -14.26 -25.94 -4.52
CA HIS A 236 -13.94 -27.32 -4.89
C HIS A 236 -14.88 -27.89 -5.95
N ILE A 237 -16.19 -27.60 -5.89
CA ILE A 237 -17.15 -27.99 -6.93
C ILE A 237 -16.78 -27.36 -8.29
N SER A 238 -16.42 -26.08 -8.29
CA SER A 238 -16.00 -25.37 -9.50
C SER A 238 -14.73 -25.98 -10.11
N GLN A 239 -13.73 -26.28 -9.27
CA GLN A 239 -12.48 -26.91 -9.72
C GLN A 239 -12.71 -28.33 -10.24
N LYS A 240 -13.52 -29.14 -9.52
CA LYS A 240 -13.93 -30.48 -9.96
C LYS A 240 -14.66 -30.44 -11.31
N ALA A 241 -15.66 -29.55 -11.44
CA ALA A 241 -16.38 -29.37 -12.69
C ALA A 241 -15.45 -28.97 -13.84
N SER A 242 -14.48 -28.09 -13.56
CA SER A 242 -13.48 -27.68 -14.54
C SER A 242 -12.59 -28.84 -14.99
N GLN A 243 -12.10 -29.67 -14.06
CA GLN A 243 -11.30 -30.86 -14.39
C GLN A 243 -12.08 -31.87 -15.23
N GLU A 244 -13.28 -32.27 -14.78
CA GLU A 244 -14.10 -33.27 -15.46
C GLU A 244 -14.49 -32.81 -16.88
N VAL A 245 -14.80 -31.52 -17.06
CA VAL A 245 -15.12 -30.96 -18.38
C VAL A 245 -13.89 -30.90 -19.28
N VAL A 246 -12.74 -30.47 -18.76
CA VAL A 246 -11.50 -30.44 -19.55
C VAL A 246 -11.11 -31.85 -20.01
N GLU A 247 -11.22 -32.85 -19.13
CA GLU A 247 -10.97 -34.25 -19.47
C GLU A 247 -11.95 -34.78 -20.52
N ALA A 248 -13.25 -34.53 -20.34
CA ALA A 248 -14.26 -34.95 -21.30
C ALA A 248 -14.10 -34.30 -22.68
N MET A 249 -13.77 -33.00 -22.72
CA MET A 249 -13.51 -32.27 -23.96
C MET A 249 -12.20 -32.70 -24.62
N ALA A 250 -11.18 -33.06 -23.84
CA ALA A 250 -9.92 -33.60 -24.38
C ALA A 250 -10.11 -34.97 -25.06
N MET A 251 -11.08 -35.77 -24.59
CA MET A 251 -11.46 -37.03 -25.23
C MET A 251 -12.27 -36.87 -26.51
N ASN A 252 -12.85 -35.69 -26.76
CA ASN A 252 -13.66 -35.42 -27.94
C ASN A 252 -12.80 -34.86 -29.10
N PRO A 253 -12.62 -35.60 -30.21
CA PRO A 253 -11.78 -35.14 -31.33
C PRO A 253 -12.25 -33.81 -31.95
N GLN A 254 -13.55 -33.53 -31.92
CA GLN A 254 -14.11 -32.28 -32.43
C GLN A 254 -13.70 -31.08 -31.57
N ASP A 255 -13.66 -31.26 -30.25
CA ASP A 255 -13.29 -30.19 -29.31
C ASP A 255 -11.79 -29.90 -29.34
N VAL A 256 -10.97 -30.94 -29.53
CA VAL A 256 -9.52 -30.80 -29.76
C VAL A 256 -9.24 -30.07 -31.09
N MET A 257 -10.05 -30.30 -32.12
CA MET A 257 -9.93 -29.55 -33.38
C MET A 257 -10.41 -28.11 -33.23
N LEU A 258 -11.47 -27.88 -32.46
CA LEU A 258 -12.00 -26.55 -32.17
C LEU A 258 -11.01 -25.71 -31.37
N SER A 259 -10.29 -26.28 -30.41
CA SER A 259 -9.29 -25.54 -29.62
C SER A 259 -8.13 -25.00 -30.47
N LYS A 260 -7.76 -25.72 -31.54
CA LYS A 260 -6.71 -25.30 -32.49
C LYS A 260 -7.20 -24.31 -33.54
N THR A 261 -8.45 -24.44 -33.99
CA THR A 261 -9.01 -23.63 -35.09
C THR A 261 -9.65 -22.34 -34.60
N ASN A 262 -10.30 -22.36 -33.44
CA ASN A 262 -10.94 -21.19 -32.85
C ASN A 262 -10.88 -21.23 -31.30
N PRO A 263 -9.78 -20.74 -30.70
CA PRO A 263 -9.58 -20.73 -29.26
C PRO A 263 -10.67 -19.97 -28.48
N GLN A 264 -11.22 -18.89 -29.04
CA GLN A 264 -12.28 -18.11 -28.40
C GLN A 264 -13.62 -18.85 -28.35
N MET A 265 -14.00 -19.55 -29.42
CA MET A 265 -15.20 -20.38 -29.38
C MET A 265 -15.05 -21.59 -28.46
N PHE A 266 -13.83 -22.15 -28.36
CA PHE A 266 -13.53 -23.22 -27.43
C PHE A 266 -13.69 -22.77 -25.97
N THR A 267 -13.16 -21.61 -25.58
CA THR A 267 -13.30 -21.12 -24.19
C THR A 267 -14.76 -20.83 -23.82
N VAL A 268 -15.56 -20.29 -24.75
CA VAL A 268 -17.00 -20.08 -24.52
C VAL A 268 -17.73 -21.41 -24.33
N LYS A 269 -17.45 -22.41 -25.17
CA LYS A 269 -18.05 -23.75 -25.04
C LYS A 269 -17.64 -24.43 -23.73
N MET A 270 -16.36 -24.34 -23.38
CA MET A 270 -15.81 -24.88 -22.14
C MET A 270 -16.47 -24.25 -20.92
N ASN A 271 -16.54 -22.92 -20.85
CA ASN A 271 -17.20 -22.23 -19.73
C ASN A 271 -18.68 -22.59 -19.60
N GLY A 272 -19.38 -22.78 -20.73
CA GLY A 272 -20.77 -23.24 -20.74
C GLY A 272 -20.93 -24.66 -20.19
N ALA A 273 -20.05 -25.58 -20.58
CA ALA A 273 -20.04 -26.95 -20.07
C ALA A 273 -19.67 -27.01 -18.58
N ILE A 274 -18.70 -26.21 -18.13
CA ILE A 274 -18.34 -26.08 -16.71
C ILE A 274 -19.56 -25.60 -15.91
N ALA A 275 -20.28 -24.58 -16.39
CA ALA A 275 -21.47 -24.09 -15.71
C ALA A 275 -22.55 -25.18 -15.57
N GLN A 276 -22.81 -25.97 -16.61
CA GLN A 276 -23.74 -27.09 -16.54
C GLN A 276 -23.30 -28.14 -15.52
N ARG A 277 -22.02 -28.50 -15.54
CA ARG A 277 -21.47 -29.50 -14.62
C ARG A 277 -21.51 -29.03 -13.16
N THR A 278 -21.22 -27.76 -12.91
CA THR A 278 -21.36 -27.14 -11.59
C THR A 278 -22.79 -27.24 -11.07
N VAL A 279 -23.81 -27.04 -11.93
CA VAL A 279 -25.23 -27.19 -11.53
C VAL A 279 -25.53 -28.63 -11.08
N GLU A 280 -25.07 -29.63 -11.83
CA GLU A 280 -25.26 -31.04 -11.48
C GLU A 280 -24.61 -31.40 -10.14
N LEU A 281 -23.35 -31.02 -9.95
CA LEU A 281 -22.61 -31.29 -8.72
C LEU A 281 -23.23 -30.56 -7.51
N THR A 282 -23.67 -29.31 -7.70
CA THR A 282 -24.35 -28.55 -6.64
C THR A 282 -25.69 -29.19 -6.27
N ALA A 283 -26.44 -29.70 -7.25
CA ALA A 283 -27.69 -30.42 -6.98
C ALA A 283 -27.45 -31.72 -6.21
N GLN A 284 -26.37 -32.45 -6.51
CA GLN A 284 -25.97 -33.64 -5.76
C GLN A 284 -25.61 -33.31 -4.31
N LEU A 285 -24.85 -32.23 -4.09
CA LEU A 285 -24.53 -31.74 -2.75
C LEU A 285 -25.81 -31.41 -1.97
N GLN A 286 -26.75 -30.67 -2.58
CA GLN A 286 -28.02 -30.29 -1.96
C GLN A 286 -28.84 -31.52 -1.53
N GLN A 287 -28.90 -32.56 -2.37
CA GLN A 287 -29.58 -33.80 -2.03
C GLN A 287 -28.90 -34.53 -0.87
N ALA A 288 -27.56 -34.56 -0.85
CA ALA A 288 -26.79 -35.18 0.21
C ALA A 288 -26.92 -34.43 1.57
N GLU A 289 -27.06 -33.11 1.54
CA GLU A 289 -27.35 -32.28 2.71
C GLU A 289 -28.75 -32.60 3.26
N ALA A 290 -29.77 -32.58 2.40
CA ALA A 290 -31.16 -32.85 2.79
C ALA A 290 -31.38 -34.27 3.36
N ALA A 291 -30.68 -35.26 2.84
CA ALA A 291 -30.73 -36.64 3.35
C ALA A 291 -30.16 -36.77 4.78
N GLY A 292 -29.24 -35.88 5.18
CA GLY A 292 -28.66 -35.87 6.52
C GLY A 292 -29.55 -35.23 7.59
N GLU A 293 -30.46 -34.34 7.21
CA GLU A 293 -31.35 -33.63 8.15
C GLU A 293 -32.55 -34.49 8.59
N GLN A 294 -32.93 -35.51 7.82
CA GLN A 294 -34.06 -36.38 8.13
C GLN A 294 -33.88 -37.30 9.35
N GLN A 295 -32.68 -37.35 9.95
CA GLN A 295 -32.39 -38.22 11.11
C GLN A 295 -32.50 -37.53 12.48
N VAL A 296 -32.65 -36.22 12.54
CA VAL A 296 -32.76 -35.51 13.83
C VAL A 296 -34.24 -35.20 14.09
N ASP A 297 -34.79 -35.78 15.16
CA ASP A 297 -36.16 -35.49 15.61
C ASP A 297 -36.36 -33.95 15.70
N PRO A 298 -37.37 -33.38 15.00
CA PRO A 298 -37.65 -31.95 15.00
C PRO A 298 -37.75 -31.36 16.42
N LEU A 299 -38.23 -32.14 17.39
CA LEU A 299 -38.36 -31.71 18.77
C LEU A 299 -36.99 -31.57 19.47
N VAL A 300 -36.04 -32.47 19.17
CA VAL A 300 -34.67 -32.43 19.70
C VAL A 300 -33.90 -31.27 19.09
N ALA A 301 -34.08 -31.01 17.79
CA ALA A 301 -33.49 -29.86 17.10
C ALA A 301 -34.01 -28.52 17.66
N LEU A 302 -35.32 -28.41 17.92
CA LEU A 302 -35.91 -27.23 18.56
C LEU A 302 -35.38 -27.04 19.98
N LYS A 303 -35.24 -28.12 20.76
CA LYS A 303 -34.69 -28.04 22.12
C LYS A 303 -33.23 -27.60 22.14
N GLN A 304 -32.43 -28.09 21.19
CA GLN A 304 -31.05 -27.64 21.01
C GLN A 304 -30.95 -26.16 20.64
N ARG A 305 -31.82 -25.66 19.73
CA ARG A 305 -31.89 -24.22 19.42
C ARG A 305 -32.29 -23.38 20.62
N GLU A 306 -33.24 -23.84 21.43
CA GLU A 306 -33.65 -23.13 22.65
C GLU A 306 -32.49 -23.02 23.66
N LEU A 307 -31.72 -24.11 23.82
CA LEU A 307 -30.53 -24.10 24.67
C LEU A 307 -29.44 -23.17 24.13
N ASP A 308 -29.25 -23.07 22.81
CA ASP A 308 -28.31 -22.12 22.21
C ASP A 308 -28.70 -20.67 22.45
N LEU A 309 -29.97 -20.34 22.22
CA LEU A 309 -30.47 -18.99 22.45
C LEU A 309 -30.27 -18.59 23.92
N LYS A 310 -30.48 -19.52 24.86
CA LYS A 310 -30.19 -19.32 26.28
C LYS A 310 -28.69 -19.15 26.56
N ALA A 311 -27.82 -19.94 25.93
CA ALA A 311 -26.38 -19.83 26.10
C ALA A 311 -25.83 -18.51 25.54
N MET A 312 -26.30 -18.09 24.36
CA MET A 312 -25.95 -16.82 23.72
C MET A 312 -26.46 -15.63 24.52
N ASP A 313 -27.70 -15.67 25.01
CA ASP A 313 -28.24 -14.63 25.89
C ASP A 313 -27.43 -14.51 27.20
N LEU A 314 -26.99 -15.63 27.78
CA LEU A 314 -26.13 -15.64 28.96
C LEU A 314 -24.75 -15.04 28.67
N GLN A 315 -24.17 -15.31 27.49
CA GLN A 315 -22.89 -14.74 27.07
C GLN A 315 -23.00 -13.23 26.78
N ILE A 316 -24.08 -12.79 26.13
CA ILE A 316 -24.36 -11.35 25.90
C ILE A 316 -24.52 -10.64 27.24
N LYS A 317 -25.29 -11.22 28.18
CA LYS A 317 -25.41 -10.69 29.55
C LYS A 317 -24.06 -10.58 30.24
N GLN A 318 -23.21 -11.60 30.13
CA GLN A 318 -21.87 -11.58 30.70
C GLN A 318 -21.02 -10.44 30.09
N ASN A 319 -20.99 -10.32 28.76
CA ASN A 319 -20.25 -9.26 28.08
C ASN A 319 -20.77 -7.87 28.46
N ASN A 320 -22.09 -7.68 28.48
CA ASN A 320 -22.72 -6.43 28.89
C ASN A 320 -22.36 -6.07 30.33
N THR A 321 -22.38 -7.03 31.27
CA THR A 321 -21.94 -6.77 32.65
C THR A 321 -20.47 -6.39 32.74
N LEU A 322 -19.59 -6.95 31.91
CA LEU A 322 -18.18 -6.58 31.86
C LEU A 322 -17.99 -5.16 31.30
N THR A 323 -18.68 -4.81 30.22
CA THR A 323 -18.64 -3.45 29.65
C THR A 323 -19.22 -2.43 30.61
N ASP A 324 -20.34 -2.73 31.27
CA ASP A 324 -20.97 -1.84 32.25
C ASP A 324 -20.05 -1.62 33.45
N ASN A 325 -19.39 -2.67 33.96
CA ASN A 325 -18.39 -2.54 35.01
C ASN A 325 -17.19 -1.69 34.57
N ALA A 326 -16.71 -1.84 33.33
CA ALA A 326 -15.62 -1.02 32.79
C ALA A 326 -16.03 0.45 32.59
N LEU A 327 -17.25 0.70 32.13
CA LEU A 327 -17.81 2.05 32.00
C LEU A 327 -17.96 2.71 33.37
N ASN A 328 -18.53 2.01 34.36
CA ASN A 328 -18.66 2.50 35.72
C ASN A 328 -17.29 2.80 36.35
N ALA A 329 -16.29 1.94 36.13
CA ALA A 329 -14.93 2.19 36.60
C ALA A 329 -14.28 3.40 35.92
N SER A 330 -14.52 3.61 34.62
CA SER A 330 -13.99 4.77 33.90
C SER A 330 -14.67 6.07 34.34
N GLN A 331 -15.99 6.07 34.53
CA GLN A 331 -16.74 7.20 35.09
C GLN A 331 -16.24 7.55 36.51
N PHE A 332 -16.09 6.56 37.39
CA PHE A 332 -15.55 6.79 38.73
C PHE A 332 -14.16 7.44 38.72
N LYS A 333 -13.30 7.04 37.78
CA LYS A 333 -11.97 7.64 37.60
C LYS A 333 -12.06 9.09 37.13
N VAL A 334 -12.95 9.40 36.18
CA VAL A 334 -13.19 10.78 35.71
C VAL A 334 -13.71 11.64 36.85
N ASP A 335 -14.72 11.18 37.59
CA ASP A 335 -15.29 11.91 38.73
C ASP A 335 -14.25 12.17 39.82
N THR A 336 -13.38 11.19 40.10
CA THR A 336 -12.29 11.35 41.07
C THR A 336 -11.28 12.40 40.61
N LEU A 337 -10.90 12.39 39.33
CA LEU A 337 -9.98 13.38 38.76
C LEU A 337 -10.59 14.79 38.76
N MET A 338 -11.87 14.92 38.42
CA MET A 338 -12.59 16.18 38.48
C MET A 338 -12.63 16.73 39.90
N LYS A 339 -12.97 15.90 40.89
CA LYS A 339 -12.94 16.30 42.31
C LYS A 339 -11.54 16.70 42.77
N GLN A 340 -10.48 15.99 42.35
CA GLN A 340 -9.11 16.37 42.66
C GLN A 340 -8.73 17.72 42.05
N GLN A 341 -9.11 17.99 40.80
CA GLN A 341 -8.90 19.28 40.16
C GLN A 341 -9.67 20.40 40.86
N GLU A 342 -10.93 20.17 41.23
CA GLU A 342 -11.72 21.15 41.99
C GLU A 342 -11.08 21.50 43.33
N ILE A 343 -10.55 20.50 44.07
CA ILE A 343 -9.83 20.72 45.33
C ILE A 343 -8.56 21.54 45.07
N GLN A 344 -7.75 21.20 44.06
CA GLN A 344 -6.55 21.96 43.71
C GLN A 344 -6.84 23.41 43.33
N ILE A 345 -7.94 23.65 42.61
CA ILE A 345 -8.38 25.01 42.26
C ILE A 345 -8.78 25.79 43.51
N LYS A 346 -9.53 25.16 44.43
CA LYS A 346 -9.90 25.78 45.72
C LYS A 346 -8.69 26.09 46.59
N ASP A 347 -7.72 25.19 46.66
CA ASP A 347 -6.49 25.39 47.43
C ASP A 347 -5.65 26.55 46.86
N ARG A 348 -5.52 26.65 45.54
CA ARG A 348 -4.85 27.80 44.89
C ARG A 348 -5.57 29.10 45.19
N GLN A 349 -6.90 29.14 45.05
CA GLN A 349 -7.69 30.33 45.36
C GLN A 349 -7.64 30.74 46.84
N SER A 350 -7.42 29.79 47.75
CA SER A 350 -7.25 30.07 49.17
C SER A 350 -5.86 30.64 49.48
N ASN A 351 -4.81 30.11 48.83
CA ASN A 351 -3.44 30.59 49.01
C ASN A 351 -3.20 32.00 48.43
N ASP A 352 -3.90 32.36 47.35
CA ASP A 352 -3.82 33.72 46.77
C ASP A 352 -4.55 34.80 47.60
N ARG A 353 -5.28 34.40 48.67
CA ARG A 353 -6.05 35.32 49.54
C ARG A 353 -5.39 35.57 50.91
N LEU A 354 -4.20 35.02 51.15
CA LEU A 354 -3.35 35.28 52.32
C LEU A 354 -2.16 36.14 51.89
#